data_AF-A0A442E6U7-F1
#
_entry.id   AF-A0A442E6U7-F1
#
_cell.length_a   1.000
_cell.length_b   1.000
_cell.length_c   1.000
_cell.angle_alpha   90.00
_cell.angle_beta   90.00
_cell.angle_gamma   90.00
#
_symmetry.space_group_name_H-M   'P 1'
#
loop_
_entity.id
_entity.type
_entity.pdbx_description
1 polymer ?
#
loop_
_entity_poly.entity_id
_entity_poly.type
_entity_poly.pdbx_seq_one_letter_code
_entity_poly.pdbx_strand_id
1 'polypeptide(L)' 'MNKIICGVDVSKGWLDAHVEPSGAAGRFRNDAAGIADLAAW' A
#
# COMPACT_ATOMS: atom_id res chain seq x y z
N MET A 1 -13.71 -1.60 -18.14
CA MET A 1 -12.31 -1.17 -17.98
C MET A 1 -11.86 -1.62 -16.59
N ASN A 2 -11.22 -2.79 -16.46
CA ASN A 2 -10.75 -3.30 -15.16
C ASN A 2 -9.37 -2.72 -14.87
N LYS A 3 -9.33 -1.62 -14.13
CA LYS A 3 -8.09 -1.07 -13.58
C LYS A 3 -7.93 -1.57 -12.15
N ILE A 4 -6.72 -1.96 -11.80
CA ILE A 4 -6.33 -2.14 -10.41
C ILE A 4 -5.81 -0.79 -9.93
N ILE A 5 -6.34 -0.29 -8.82
CA ILE A 5 -5.93 0.98 -8.22
C ILE A 5 -5.47 0.68 -6.80
N CYS A 6 -4.24 1.06 -6.48
CA CYS A 6 -3.73 1.03 -5.11
C CYS A 6 -3.65 2.47 -4.60
N GLY A 7 -4.50 2.81 -3.63
CA GLY A 7 -4.40 4.05 -2.87
C GLY A 7 -3.46 3.84 -1.68
N VAL A 8 -2.56 4.79 -1.42
CA VAL A 8 -1.62 4.73 -0.30
C VAL A 8 -1.75 6.01 0.52
N ASP A 9 -2.19 5.88 1.77
CA ASP A 9 -2.16 6.95 2.75
C ASP A 9 -0.79 6.99 3.44
N VAL A 10 -0.20 8.18 3.53
CA VAL A 10 1.19 8.37 3.96
C VAL A 10 1.23 9.14 5.27
N SER A 11 1.75 8.49 6.31
CA SER A 11 2.02 9.11 7.61
C SER A 11 3.51 9.05 7.93
N LYS A 12 3.95 9.71 9.02
CA LYS A 12 5.38 9.76 9.41
C LYS A 12 6.03 8.37 9.51
N GLY A 13 5.32 7.39 10.05
CA GLY A 13 5.88 6.06 10.33
C GLY A 13 5.28 4.91 9.52
N TRP A 14 4.19 5.17 8.80
CA TRP A 14 3.37 4.12 8.19
C TRP A 14 2.84 4.52 6.81
N LEU A 15 2.67 3.51 5.97
CA LEU A 15 2.00 3.53 4.68
C LEU A 15 0.80 2.59 4.76
N ASP A 16 -0.40 3.13 4.63
CA ASP A 16 -1.64 2.36 4.68
C ASP A 16 -2.19 2.23 3.25
N ALA A 17 -2.13 1.01 2.69
CA ALA A 17 -2.45 0.72 1.29
C ALA A 17 -3.81 0.01 1.15
N HIS A 18 -4.58 0.39 0.12
CA HIS A 18 -5.86 -0.22 -0.22
C HIS A 18 -5.99 -0.47 -1.73
N VAL A 19 -6.31 -1.70 -2.13
CA VAL A 19 -6.35 -2.14 -3.53
C VAL A 19 -7.78 -2.40 -4.00
N GLU A 20 -8.24 -1.59 -4.95
CA GLU A 20 -9.51 -1.77 -5.65
C GLU A 20 -9.34 -2.60 -6.94
N PRO A 21 -10.31 -3.49 -7.28
CA PRO A 21 -11.56 -3.77 -6.57
C PRO A 21 -11.45 -4.90 -5.52
N SER A 22 -10.25 -5.42 -5.26
CA SER A 22 -10.05 -6.60 -4.39
C SER A 22 -10.42 -6.35 -2.92
N GLY A 23 -10.37 -5.10 -2.47
CA GLY A 23 -10.51 -4.73 -1.06
C GLY A 23 -9.32 -5.14 -0.19
N ALA A 24 -8.19 -5.57 -0.78
CA ALA A 24 -7.00 -5.90 -0.03
C ALA A 24 -6.48 -4.64 0.67
N ALA A 25 -6.20 -4.73 1.97
CA ALA A 25 -5.66 -3.65 2.78
C ALA A 25 -4.39 -4.12 3.50
N GLY A 26 -3.37 -3.26 3.53
CA GLY A 26 -2.07 -3.56 4.12
C GLY A 26 -1.46 -2.34 4.79
N ARG A 27 -0.71 -2.56 5.87
CA ARG A 27 0.02 -1.52 6.59
C ARG A 27 1.51 -1.83 6.58
N PHE A 28 2.30 -0.89 6.09
CA PHE A 28 3.74 -1.02 5.91
C PHE A 28 4.49 0.10 6.62
N ARG A 29 5.75 -0.13 6.96
CA ARG A 29 6.61 0.91 7.54
C ARG A 29 6.91 1.98 6.48
N ASN A 30 6.91 3.25 6.88
CA ASN A 30 7.40 4.33 6.03
C ASN A 30 8.93 4.44 6.15
N ASP A 31 9.62 3.37 5.76
CA ASP A 31 11.07 3.31 5.61
C ASP A 31 11.43 2.47 4.38
N ALA A 32 12.72 2.36 4.05
CA ALA A 32 13.15 1.66 2.84
C ALA A 32 12.72 0.18 2.81
N ALA A 33 12.65 -0.48 3.97
CA ALA A 33 12.22 -1.87 4.06
C ALA A 33 10.71 -1.99 3.84
N GLY A 34 9.91 -1.16 4.51
CA GLY A 34 8.46 -1.19 4.35
C GLY A 34 7.98 -0.74 2.97
N ILE A 35 8.72 0.14 2.28
CA ILE A 35 8.46 0.47 0.87
C ILE A 35 8.73 -0.74 -0.04
N ALA A 36 9.80 -1.50 0.22
CA ALA A 36 10.09 -2.71 -0.53
C ALA A 36 9.02 -3.79 -0.29
N ASP A 37 8.56 -3.94 0.95
CA ASP A 37 7.45 -4.85 1.29
C ASP A 37 6.15 -4.44 0.59
N LEU A 38 5.80 -3.15 0.57
CA LEU A 38 4.63 -2.63 -0.14
C LEU A 38 4.72 -2.86 -1.66
N ALA A 39 5.90 -2.69 -2.25
CA ALA A 39 6.08 -2.88 -3.69
C ALA A 39 6.01 -4.36 -4.13
N ALA A 40 6.25 -5.29 -3.19
CA ALA A 40 6.19 -6.72 -3.41
C ALA A 40 4.82 -7.35 -3.06
N TRP A 41 3.90 -6.58 -2.48
CA TRP A 41 2.57 -7.01 -2.04
C TRP A 41 1.54 -6.96 -3.16
#